data_AF-A0A3D4VRT9-F1
#
_entry.id   AF-A0A3D4VRT9-F1
#
_cell.length_a   1.000
_cell.length_b   1.000
_cell.length_c   1.000
_cell.angle_alpha   90.00
_cell.angle_beta   90.00
_cell.angle_gamma   90.00
#
_symmetry.space_group_name_H-M   'P 1'
#
loop_
_entity.id
_entity.type
_entity.pdbx_description
1 polymer ?
#
loop_
_entity_poly.entity_id
_entity_poly.type
_entity_poly.pdbx_seq_one_letter_code
_entity_poly.pdbx_strand_id
1 'polypeptide(L)'
;MKTVKDFLKESREMAWHNRLCYSKTYLMNEAREGCERLFEDSVRDCEIVEELIRLVKKEEAITAVREKLQLGKDFSLKDIEELKGLLQEIVNVIS
;
A
#
# COMPACT_ATOMS: atom_id res chain seq x y z
N MET A 1 6.44 20.01 -1.72
CA MET A 1 5.04 19.54 -1.59
C MET A 1 5.12 18.06 -1.24
N LYS A 2 4.52 17.60 -0.13
CA LYS A 2 4.53 16.16 0.20
C LYS A 2 3.67 15.40 -0.82
N THR A 3 4.14 14.26 -1.30
CA THR A 3 3.36 13.41 -2.21
C THR A 3 2.36 12.55 -1.42
N VAL A 4 1.38 11.98 -2.11
CA VAL A 4 0.45 10.99 -1.51
C VAL A 4 1.22 9.79 -0.95
N LYS A 5 2.29 9.35 -1.64
CA LYS A 5 3.17 8.28 -1.16
C LYS A 5 3.87 8.63 0.14
N ASP A 6 4.39 9.85 0.25
CA ASP A 6 5.06 10.30 1.48
C ASP A 6 4.06 10.33 2.65
N PHE A 7 2.85 10.85 2.40
CA PHE A 7 1.79 10.87 3.41
C PHE A 7 1.38 9.47 3.87
N LEU A 8 1.20 8.52 2.95
CA LEU A 8 0.85 7.14 3.29
C LEU A 8 1.98 6.41 4.03
N LYS A 9 3.23 6.71 3.69
CA LYS A 9 4.39 6.18 4.41
C LYS A 9 4.41 6.65 5.86
N GLU A 10 4.26 7.96 6.08
CA GLU A 10 4.19 8.56 7.43
C GLU A 10 2.99 8.02 8.22
N SER A 11 1.83 7.89 7.56
CA SER A 11 0.61 7.36 8.18
C SER A 11 0.79 5.91 8.63
N ARG A 12 1.49 5.09 7.83
CA ARG A 12 1.76 3.68 8.17
C ARG A 12 2.67 3.58 9.39
N GLU A 13 3.74 4.37 9.40
CA GLU A 13 4.69 4.42 10.52
C GLU A 13 3.97 4.83 11.82
N MET A 14 3.04 5.79 11.72
CA MET A 14 2.24 6.25 12.87
C MET A 14 1.25 5.20 13.36
N ALA A 15 0.50 4.54 12.46
CA ALA A 15 -0.44 3.49 12.84
C ALA A 15 0.26 2.32 13.54
N TRP A 16 1.42 1.89 13.01
CA TRP A 16 2.27 0.87 13.63
C TRP A 16 2.82 1.30 14.99
N HIS A 17 3.26 2.55 15.11
CA HIS A 17 3.70 3.10 16.39
C HIS A 17 2.58 3.07 17.43
N ASN A 18 1.38 3.52 17.07
CA ASN A 18 0.21 3.51 17.94
C ASN A 18 -0.13 2.08 18.39
N ARG A 19 -0.15 1.13 17.45
CA ARG A 19 -0.41 -0.27 17.75
C ARG A 19 0.61 -0.86 18.72
N LEU A 20 1.89 -0.51 18.56
CA LEU A 20 2.94 -0.89 19.50
C LEU A 20 2.72 -0.28 20.88
N CYS A 21 2.39 1.02 20.96
CA CYS A 21 2.16 1.73 22.21
C CYS A 21 0.97 1.17 23.01
N TYR A 22 -0.11 0.80 22.32
CA TYR A 22 -1.33 0.28 22.93
C TYR A 22 -1.29 -1.24 23.14
N SER A 23 -0.24 -1.91 22.69
CA SER A 23 -0.03 -3.33 22.95
C SER A 23 0.60 -3.56 24.32
N LYS A 24 0.32 -4.74 24.90
CA LYS A 24 1.07 -5.27 26.05
C LYS A 24 2.21 -6.22 25.64
N THR A 25 2.28 -6.62 24.37
CA THR A 25 3.33 -7.49 23.82
C THR A 25 4.07 -6.81 22.67
N TYR A 26 5.33 -7.21 22.44
CA TYR A 26 6.06 -6.78 21.24
C TYR A 26 5.50 -7.39 19.94
N LEU A 27 4.74 -8.47 20.04
CA LEU A 27 4.06 -9.07 18.89
C LEU A 27 2.83 -8.26 18.44
N MET A 28 2.43 -7.24 19.22
CA MET A 28 1.30 -6.37 18.89
C MET A 28 0.00 -7.14 18.60
N ASN A 29 -0.17 -8.26 19.31
CA ASN A 29 -1.29 -9.17 19.14
C ASN A 29 -2.36 -9.02 20.24
N GLU A 30 -2.07 -8.28 21.31
CA GLU A 30 -2.99 -8.11 22.43
C GLU A 30 -2.89 -6.68 23.01
N ALA A 31 -4.05 -6.10 23.33
CA ALA A 31 -4.14 -4.78 23.92
C ALA A 31 -3.57 -4.74 25.35
N ARG A 32 -3.02 -3.58 25.71
CA ARG A 32 -2.73 -3.18 27.08
C ARG A 32 -4.03 -2.81 27.80
N GLU A 33 -4.10 -3.14 29.08
CA GLU A 33 -5.26 -2.83 29.93
C GLU A 33 -5.57 -1.32 29.89
N GLY A 34 -6.84 -0.98 29.65
CA GLY A 34 -7.33 0.39 29.51
C GLY A 34 -7.03 1.05 28.17
N CYS A 35 -6.42 0.34 27.22
CA CYS A 35 -6.13 0.82 25.87
C CYS A 35 -6.85 0.01 24.78
N GLU A 36 -7.84 -0.82 25.12
CA GLU A 36 -8.45 -1.81 24.22
C GLU A 36 -9.01 -1.13 22.95
N ARG A 37 -9.77 -0.06 23.13
CA ARG A 37 -10.33 0.70 22.01
C ARG A 37 -9.27 1.38 21.15
N LEU A 38 -8.24 1.95 21.79
CA LEU A 38 -7.13 2.60 21.08
C LEU A 38 -6.30 1.57 20.29
N PHE A 39 -6.13 0.38 20.85
CA PHE A 39 -5.49 -0.74 20.18
C PHE A 39 -6.32 -1.20 18.98
N GLU A 40 -7.63 -1.42 19.12
CA GLU A 40 -8.52 -1.76 18.02
C GLU A 40 -8.51 -0.71 16.90
N ASP A 41 -8.58 0.57 17.26
CA ASP A 41 -8.51 1.67 16.29
C ASP A 41 -7.15 1.66 15.58
N SER A 42 -6.03 1.45 16.28
CA SER A 42 -4.71 1.37 15.66
C SER A 42 -4.53 0.15 14.73
N VAL A 43 -5.17 -0.99 15.04
CA VAL A 43 -5.18 -2.16 14.15
C VAL A 43 -5.92 -1.82 12.86
N ARG A 44 -7.10 -1.20 12.98
CA ARG A 44 -7.89 -0.75 11.83
C ARG A 44 -7.14 0.28 10.99
N ASP A 45 -6.46 1.23 11.62
CA ASP A 45 -5.65 2.22 10.92
C ASP A 45 -4.52 1.57 10.12
N CYS A 46 -3.85 0.55 10.67
CA CYS A 46 -2.86 -0.23 9.93
C CYS A 46 -3.47 -0.87 8.67
N GLU A 47 -4.62 -1.54 8.82
CA GLU A 47 -5.32 -2.21 7.70
C GLU A 47 -5.72 -1.21 6.60
N ILE A 48 -6.28 -0.06 7.00
CA ILE A 48 -6.69 1.00 6.07
C ILE A 48 -5.50 1.55 5.31
N VAL A 49 -4.41 1.90 6.00
CA VAL A 49 -3.23 2.48 5.35
C VAL A 49 -2.56 1.47 4.42
N GLU A 50 -2.49 0.20 4.80
CA GLU A 50 -1.96 -0.86 3.93
C GLU A 50 -2.79 -1.04 2.66
N GLU A 51 -4.12 -0.99 2.77
CA GLU A 51 -5.02 -1.04 1.61
C GLU A 51 -4.88 0.20 0.72
N LEU A 52 -4.77 1.39 1.30
CA LEU A 52 -4.54 2.62 0.53
C LEU A 52 -3.22 2.58 -0.24
N ILE A 53 -2.15 2.06 0.37
CA ILE A 53 -0.86 1.86 -0.31
C ILE A 53 -1.02 0.88 -1.47
N ARG A 54 -1.76 -0.21 -1.28
CA ARG A 54 -2.05 -1.20 -2.31
C ARG A 54 -2.80 -0.56 -3.49
N LEU A 55 -3.84 0.23 -3.23
CA LEU A 55 -4.62 0.94 -4.25
C LEU A 55 -3.78 1.97 -5.03
N VAL A 56 -2.91 2.73 -4.35
CA VAL A 56 -2.02 3.68 -5.03
C VAL A 56 -1.06 2.95 -5.97
N LYS A 57 -0.43 1.85 -5.52
CA LYS A 57 0.44 1.06 -6.38
C LYS A 57 -0.30 0.51 -7.61
N LYS A 58 -1.54 0.06 -7.43
CA LYS A 58 -2.40 -0.40 -8.52
C LYS A 58 -2.65 0.70 -9.54
N GLU A 59 -3.04 1.90 -9.08
CA GLU A 59 -3.34 3.02 -9.97
C GLU A 59 -2.11 3.46 -10.76
N GLU A 60 -0.93 3.45 -10.14
CA GLU A 60 0.33 3.75 -10.81
C GLU A 60 0.68 2.73 -11.89
N ALA A 61 0.50 1.43 -11.61
CA ALA A 61 0.72 0.38 -12.60
C ALA A 61 -0.26 0.51 -13.78
N ILE A 62 -1.55 0.76 -13.50
CA ILE A 62 -2.57 0.98 -14.54
C ILE A 62 -2.22 2.21 -15.37
N THR A 63 -1.80 3.31 -14.73
CA THR A 63 -1.42 4.55 -15.42
C THR A 63 -0.22 4.32 -16.33
N ALA A 64 0.83 3.66 -15.84
CA ALA A 64 2.01 3.32 -16.64
C ALA A 64 1.66 2.46 -17.87
N VAL A 65 0.75 1.48 -17.72
CA VAL A 65 0.25 0.68 -18.85
C VAL A 65 -0.52 1.56 -19.84
N ARG A 66 -1.43 2.42 -19.36
CA ARG A 66 -2.21 3.32 -20.22
C ARG A 66 -1.32 4.27 -21.02
N GLU A 67 -0.31 4.87 -20.39
CA GLU A 67 0.65 5.76 -21.06
C GLU A 67 1.41 5.03 -22.17
N LYS A 68 1.89 3.80 -21.89
CA LYS A 68 2.57 2.97 -22.89
C LYS A 68 1.66 2.59 -24.07
N LEU A 69 0.38 2.32 -23.81
CA LEU A 69 -0.60 1.97 -24.84
C LEU A 69 -1.04 3.17 -25.68
N GLN A 70 -1.20 4.35 -25.07
CA GLN A 70 -1.64 5.58 -25.77
C GLN A 70 -0.58 6.15 -26.72
N LEU A 71 0.69 5.82 -26.51
CA LEU A 71 1.79 6.34 -27.33
C LEU A 71 1.85 5.71 -28.75
N GLY A 72 0.99 4.75 -29.10
CA GLY A 72 0.89 4.20 -30.46
C GLY A 72 2.22 3.68 -31.03
N LYS A 73 3.16 3.31 -30.14
CA LYS A 73 4.50 2.87 -30.54
C LYS A 73 4.45 1.44 -31.03
N ASP A 74 5.24 1.15 -32.07
CA ASP A 74 5.66 -0.21 -32.35
C ASP A 74 6.32 -0.76 -31.08
N PHE A 75 5.66 -1.70 -30.42
CA PHE A 75 6.16 -2.30 -29.19
C PHE A 75 7.39 -3.15 -29.52
N SER A 76 8.54 -2.78 -28.97
CA SER A 76 9.69 -3.66 -28.97
C SER A 76 9.42 -4.87 -28.06
N LEU A 77 10.16 -5.97 -28.25
CA LEU A 77 10.14 -7.13 -27.35
C LEU A 77 10.34 -6.72 -25.88
N LYS A 78 11.18 -5.71 -25.63
CA LYS A 78 11.42 -5.16 -24.29
C LYS A 78 10.19 -4.47 -23.72
N ASP A 79 9.47 -3.71 -24.52
CA ASP A 79 8.24 -3.04 -24.07
C ASP A 79 7.16 -4.06 -23.70
N ILE A 80 7.08 -5.17 -24.44
CA ILE A 80 6.18 -6.29 -24.17
C ILE A 80 6.53 -6.99 -22.85
N GLU A 81 7.82 -7.21 -22.58
CA GLU A 81 8.27 -7.80 -21.31
C GLU A 81 7.96 -6.88 -20.11
N GLU A 82 8.18 -5.58 -20.25
CA GLU A 82 7.85 -4.62 -19.20
C GLU A 82 6.33 -4.53 -18.94
N LEU A 83 5.51 -4.59 -20.00
CA LEU A 83 4.04 -4.64 -19.87
C LEU A 83 3.57 -5.91 -19.15
N LYS A 84 4.19 -7.07 -19.43
CA LYS A 84 3.90 -8.31 -18.71
C LYS A 84 4.20 -8.19 -17.21
N GLY A 85 5.31 -7.55 -16.86
CA GLY A 85 5.66 -7.28 -15.46
C GLY A 85 4.60 -6.43 -14.74
N LEU A 86 4.20 -5.31 -15.36
CA LEU A 86 3.16 -4.42 -14.81
C LEU A 86 1.79 -5.11 -14.69
N LEU A 87 1.41 -5.93 -15.67
CA LEU A 87 0.17 -6.72 -15.60
C LEU A 87 0.22 -7.74 -14.46
N GLN A 88 1.36 -8.39 -14.24
CA GLN A 88 1.54 -9.32 -13.12
C GLN A 88 1.45 -8.61 -11.77
N GLU A 89 2.01 -7.40 -11.64
CA GLU A 89 1.85 -6.57 -10.44
C GLU A 89 0.37 -6.22 -10.17
N ILE A 90 -0.39 -5.87 -11.21
CA ILE A 90 -1.83 -5.62 -11.07
C ILE A 90 -2.58 -6.87 -10.59
N VAL A 91 -2.28 -8.04 -11.17
CA VAL A 91 -2.89 -9.32 -10.77
C VAL A 91 -2.57 -9.66 -9.32
N ASN A 92 -1.31 -9.50 -8.90
CA ASN A 92 -0.87 -9.75 -7.53
C ASN A 92 -1.48 -8.79 -6.50
N VAL A 93 -1.96 -7.63 -6.94
CA VAL A 93 -2.67 -6.66 -6.09
C VAL A 93 -4.17 -6.97 -6.00
N ILE A 94 -4.74 -7.68 -6.99
CA ILE A 94 -6.17 -8.05 -7.03
C ILE A 94 -6.44 -9.40 -6.34
N SER A 95 -5.45 -10.29 -6.29
CA SER A 95 -5.54 -11.64 -5.72
C SER A 95 -5.26 -11.65 -4.22
#